data_AF-A0ABD5ISH3-F1
#
_entry.id   AF-A0ABD5ISH3-F1
#
_cell.length_a   1.000
_cell.length_b   1.000
_cell.length_c   1.000
_cell.angle_alpha   90.00
_cell.angle_beta   90.00
_cell.angle_gamma   90.00
#
_symmetry.space_group_name_H-M   'P 1'
#
loop_
_entity.id
_entity.type
_entity.pdbx_description
1 polymer ?
#
loop_
_entity_poly.entity_id
_entity_poly.type
_entity_poly.pdbx_seq_one_letter_code
_entity_poly.pdbx_strand_id
1 'polypeptide(L)' 'MGMPLELQTLIVTKGKEQRIEDNLFVLEKEGYRLYPIDIPLEVKRTLQSEASGQAVVKKLELANNRTIITYELISLHSTN' A
#
# COMPACT_ATOMS: atom_id res chain seq x y z
N MET A 1 22.67 -15.69 -7.31
CA MET A 1 21.68 -14.69 -7.80
C MET A 1 20.99 -14.11 -6.57
N GLY A 2 20.85 -12.78 -6.49
CA GLY A 2 20.28 -12.09 -5.32
C GLY A 2 18.77 -11.87 -5.45
N MET A 3 18.10 -11.63 -4.31
CA MET A 3 16.71 -11.23 -4.27
C MET A 3 16.61 -9.71 -4.46
N PRO A 4 16.04 -9.20 -5.58
CA PRO A 4 15.83 -7.77 -5.75
C PRO A 4 14.73 -7.30 -4.80
N LEU A 5 14.99 -6.23 -4.06
CA LEU A 5 14.07 -5.63 -3.09
C LEU A 5 13.92 -4.13 -3.39
N GLU A 6 12.68 -3.64 -3.33
CA GLU A 6 12.38 -2.21 -3.39
C GLU A 6 11.81 -1.74 -2.04
N LEU A 7 12.28 -0.61 -1.51
CA LEU A 7 11.65 0.03 -0.35
C LEU A 7 10.67 1.08 -0.83
N GLN A 8 9.46 1.05 -0.27
CA GLN A 8 8.37 1.94 -0.64
C GLN A 8 7.96 2.78 0.56
N THR A 9 7.87 4.10 0.34
CA THR A 9 7.41 5.08 1.34
C THR A 9 6.00 5.58 1.08
N LEU A 10 5.40 5.16 -0.04
CA LEU A 10 4.07 5.58 -0.51
C LEU A 10 3.26 4.36 -0.92
N ILE A 11 1.95 4.37 -0.63
CA ILE A 11 1.01 3.35 -1.10
C ILE A 11 0.32 3.87 -2.35
N VAL A 12 0.79 3.45 -3.52
CA VAL A 12 0.16 3.83 -4.80
C VAL A 12 -0.81 2.74 -5.24
N THR A 13 -2.12 2.95 -5.16
CA THR A 13 -3.11 1.88 -5.36
C THR A 13 -3.35 1.54 -6.84
N LYS A 14 -3.33 2.55 -7.72
CA LYS A 14 -3.74 2.44 -9.15
C LYS A 14 -5.16 1.89 -9.35
N GLY A 15 -6.04 2.00 -8.35
CA GLY A 15 -7.41 1.46 -8.41
C GLY A 15 -7.47 -0.07 -8.35
N LYS A 16 -6.43 -0.72 -7.83
CA LYS A 16 -6.31 -2.19 -7.70
C LYS A 16 -6.47 -2.68 -6.26
N GLU A 17 -6.75 -1.77 -5.33
CA GLU A 17 -7.04 -2.07 -3.94
C GLU A 17 -8.36 -2.82 -3.81
N GLN A 18 -8.40 -3.79 -2.90
CA GLN A 18 -9.59 -4.55 -2.57
C GLN A 18 -9.93 -4.33 -1.10
N ARG A 19 -11.14 -3.89 -0.81
CA ARG A 19 -11.62 -3.73 0.56
C ARG A 19 -11.98 -5.10 1.12
N ILE A 20 -11.40 -5.49 2.25
CA ILE A 20 -11.74 -6.73 2.95
C ILE A 20 -12.89 -6.47 3.93
N GLU A 21 -12.67 -5.57 4.89
CA GLU A 21 -13.58 -5.31 6.01
C GLU A 21 -13.32 -3.89 6.53
N ASP A 22 -14.37 -3.15 6.90
CA ASP A 22 -14.28 -1.79 7.44
C ASP A 22 -13.27 -0.91 6.70
N ASN A 23 -12.18 -0.49 7.35
CA ASN A 23 -11.14 0.35 6.74
C ASN A 23 -9.90 -0.47 6.29
N LEU A 24 -10.00 -1.79 6.24
CA LEU A 24 -8.93 -2.70 5.86
C LEU A 24 -8.98 -2.98 4.35
N PHE A 25 -7.86 -2.74 3.69
CA PHE A 25 -7.68 -2.93 2.26
C PHE A 25 -6.47 -3.83 2.00
N VAL A 26 -6.52 -4.55 0.88
CA VAL A 26 -5.42 -5.33 0.35
C VAL A 26 -5.00 -4.79 -1.00
N LEU A 27 -3.68 -4.74 -1.22
CA LEU A 27 -3.09 -4.37 -2.49
C LEU A 27 -1.97 -5.32 -2.86
N GLU A 28 -2.09 -5.91 -4.04
CA GLU A 28 -1.07 -6.75 -4.65
C GLU A 28 -0.15 -5.92 -5.54
N LYS A 29 1.15 -6.16 -5.43
CA LYS A 29 2.21 -5.56 -6.23
C LYS A 29 3.14 -6.63 -6.79
N GLU A 30 3.61 -6.37 -8.01
CA GLU A 30 4.67 -7.16 -8.62
C GLU A 30 6.04 -6.79 -8.03
N GLY A 31 6.88 -7.81 -7.87
CA GLY A 31 8.19 -7.73 -7.23
C GLY A 31 8.11 -7.80 -5.72
N TYR A 32 9.29 -7.90 -5.09
CA TYR A 32 9.42 -7.86 -3.64
C TYR A 32 9.61 -6.42 -3.17
N ARG A 33 8.63 -5.91 -2.45
CA ARG A 33 8.54 -4.53 -1.98
C ARG A 33 8.39 -4.54 -0.48
N LEU A 34 9.20 -3.74 0.20
CA LEU A 34 9.11 -3.53 1.62
C LEU A 34 8.39 -2.22 1.90
N TYR A 35 7.52 -2.25 2.89
CA TYR A 35 6.79 -1.09 3.40
C TYR A 35 7.04 -0.98 4.90
N PRO A 36 7.15 0.23 5.45
CA PRO A 36 7.06 0.45 6.88
C PRO A 36 5.76 -0.13 7.44
N ILE A 37 5.86 -0.99 8.46
CA ILE A 37 4.73 -1.59 9.17
C ILE A 37 4.43 -0.72 10.40
N ASP A 38 3.14 -0.54 10.71
CA ASP A 38 2.64 0.24 11.85
C ASP A 38 3.06 1.73 11.86
N ILE A 39 3.46 2.25 10.71
CA ILE A 39 3.76 3.68 10.50
C ILE A 39 2.76 4.24 9.46
N PRO A 40 2.18 5.43 9.68
CA PRO A 40 1.34 6.09 8.70
C PRO A 40 2.09 6.42 7.40
N LEU A 41 1.52 6.02 6.27
CA LEU A 41 2.01 6.29 4.92
C LEU A 41 0.92 6.98 4.09
N GLU A 42 1.33 7.83 3.16
CA GLU A 42 0.41 8.44 2.21
C GLU A 42 -0.10 7.41 1.20
N VAL A 43 -1.41 7.46 0.94
CA VAL A 43 -2.09 6.67 -0.08
C VAL A 43 -2.39 7.57 -1.29
N LYS A 44 -2.01 7.14 -2.48
CA LYS A 44 -2.24 7.86 -3.75
C LYS A 44 -2.84 6.94 -4.80
N ARG A 45 -3.73 7.46 -5.65
CA ARG A 45 -4.25 6.71 -6.79
C ARG A 45 -3.18 6.52 -7.87
N THR A 46 -2.42 7.57 -8.18
CA THR A 46 -1.26 7.52 -9.09
C THR A 46 -0.07 8.26 -8.46
N LEU A 47 1.13 8.12 -9.03
CA LEU A 47 2.32 8.82 -8.50
C LEU A 47 2.21 10.35 -8.59
N GLN A 48 1.41 10.86 -9.52
CA GLN A 48 1.21 12.28 -9.79
C GLN A 48 -0.08 12.83 -9.20
N SER A 49 -0.97 11.95 -8.69
CA SER A 49 -2.21 12.39 -8.07
C SER A 49 -1.95 12.96 -6.69
N GLU A 50 -2.87 13.81 -6.23
CA GLU A 50 -2.93 14.21 -4.83
C GLU A 50 -3.11 12.99 -3.91
N ALA A 51 -2.75 13.17 -2.64
CA ALA A 51 -2.97 12.17 -1.61
C ALA A 51 -4.47 11.89 -1.49
N SER A 52 -4.84 10.62 -1.61
CA SER A 52 -6.20 10.15 -1.37
C SER A 52 -6.47 9.99 0.14
N GLY A 53 -5.41 9.86 0.94
CA GLY A 53 -5.52 9.69 2.39
C GLY A 53 -4.22 9.22 3.02
N GLN A 54 -4.30 8.78 4.28
CA GLN A 54 -3.22 8.08 4.96
C GLN A 54 -3.67 6.69 5.41
N ALA A 55 -2.74 5.74 5.38
CA ALA A 55 -2.98 4.38 5.82
C ALA A 55 -1.78 3.82 6.59
N VAL A 56 -2.04 2.80 7.41
CA VAL A 56 -1.03 2.07 8.16
C VAL A 56 -0.97 0.64 7.63
N VAL A 57 0.20 0.19 7.19
CA VAL A 57 0.38 -1.22 6.78
C VAL A 57 0.38 -2.10 8.02
N LYS A 58 -0.53 -3.09 8.05
CA LYS A 58 -0.72 -4.05 9.15
C LYS A 58 -0.10 -5.41 8.87
N LYS A 59 -0.01 -5.79 7.60
CA LYS A 59 0.59 -7.06 7.18
C LYS A 59 1.29 -6.89 5.85
N LEU A 60 2.45 -7.54 5.74
CA LEU A 60 3.24 -7.61 4.51
C LEU A 60 3.59 -9.07 4.23
N GLU A 61 3.27 -9.53 3.02
CA GLU A 61 3.50 -10.89 2.57
C GLU A 61 4.29 -10.87 1.27
N LEU A 62 5.41 -11.60 1.24
CA LEU A 62 6.29 -11.73 0.08
C LEU A 62 6.28 -13.18 -0.39
N ALA A 63 5.75 -13.43 -1.59
CA ALA A 63 5.71 -14.76 -2.17
C ALA A 63 5.60 -14.66 -3.70
N ASN A 64 6.15 -15.64 -4.42
CA ASN A 64 5.94 -15.79 -5.87
C ASN A 64 6.23 -14.52 -6.69
N ASN A 65 7.33 -13.80 -6.38
CA ASN A 65 7.69 -12.52 -6.99
C ASN A 65 6.61 -11.43 -6.87
N ARG A 66 5.86 -11.47 -5.77
CA ARG A 66 4.79 -10.51 -5.46
C ARG A 66 4.88 -10.09 -4.01
N THR A 67 4.30 -8.92 -3.78
CA THR A 67 4.08 -8.35 -2.45
C THR A 67 2.60 -8.14 -2.28
N ILE A 68 2.03 -8.66 -1.21
CA ILE A 68 0.68 -8.37 -0.78
C ILE A 68 0.79 -7.55 0.49
N ILE A 69 0.24 -6.34 0.47
CA ILE A 69 0.10 -5.51 1.67
C ILE A 69 -1.35 -5.50 2.11
N THR A 70 -1.57 -5.68 3.41
CA THR A 70 -2.84 -5.37 4.06
C THR A 70 -2.63 -4.09 4.84
N TYR A 71 -3.42 -3.06 4.55
CA TYR A 71 -3.31 -1.76 5.21
C TYR A 71 -4.67 -1.27 5.68
N GLU A 72 -4.65 -0.51 6.75
CA GLU A 72 -5.82 0.13 7.33
C GLU A 72 -5.81 1.62 6.97
N LEU A 73 -6.88 2.09 6.33
CA LEU A 73 -7.04 3.49 5.98
C LEU A 73 -7.47 4.28 7.23
N ILE A 74 -6.63 5.21 7.67
CA ILE A 74 -6.83 5.97 8.91
C ILE A 74 -7.43 7.36 8.64
N SER A 75 -7.22 7.93 7.46
CA SER A 75 -7.81 9.21 7.07
C SER A 75 -7.96 9.30 5.56
N LEU A 76 -9.00 10.02 5.13
CA LEU A 76 -9.22 10.39 3.73
C LEU A 76 -8.87 11.86 3.56
N HIS A 77 -8.08 12.15 2.53
CA HIS A 77 -7.98 13.52 2.02
C HIS A 77 -9.17 13.73 1.09
N SER A 78 -10.25 14.27 1.66
CA SER A 78 -11.43 14.67 0.90
C SER A 78 -11.07 15.87 0.02
N THR A 79 -10.84 15.62 -1.26
CA THR A 79 -11.00 16.66 -2.28
C THR A 79 -12.50 16.83 -2.50
N ASN A 80 -13.06 17.92 -1.96
CA ASN A 80 -14.38 18.44 -2.36
C ASN A 80 -14.37 18.82 -3.84
#